data_AF-A0A7X1YEG5-F1
#
_entry.id   AF-A0A7X1YEG5-F1
#
_cell.length_a   1.000
_cell.length_b   1.000
_cell.length_c   1.000
_cell.angle_alpha   90.00
_cell.angle_beta   90.00
_cell.angle_gamma   90.00
#
_symmetry.space_group_name_H-M   'P 1'
#
loop_
_entity.id
_entity.type
_entity.pdbx_description
1 polymer ?
#
loop_
_entity_poly.entity_id
_entity_poly.type
_entity_poly.pdbx_seq_one_letter_code
_entity_poly.pdbx_strand_id
1 'polypeptide(L)'
;MDISTLFTQAARKWPQALAIKDLRSARELTFAELDQALDDFAAGLTKLGVGAGERVALLADTSLDYLLADYGCMAHGRVRVPLDPSLASGELLAQINDAGARLLLFGKGHAHVAAALVEQ
;
A
#
# COMPACT_ATOMS: atom_id res chain seq x y z
N MET A 1 1.85 13.72 -15.75
CA MET A 1 0.75 12.75 -15.58
C MET A 1 1.15 11.85 -14.43
N ASP A 2 0.40 11.90 -13.33
CA ASP A 2 0.62 11.06 -12.15
C ASP A 2 -0.28 9.82 -12.18
N ILE A 3 -0.06 8.89 -11.25
CA ILE A 3 -0.82 7.64 -11.19
C ILE A 3 -2.28 7.85 -10.79
N SER A 4 -2.58 8.85 -9.96
CA SER A 4 -3.97 9.20 -9.59
C SER A 4 -4.78 9.59 -10.83
N THR A 5 -4.19 10.43 -11.70
CA THR A 5 -4.82 10.81 -12.96
C THR A 5 -5.16 9.58 -13.82
N LEU A 6 -4.31 8.56 -13.84
CA LEU A 6 -4.56 7.33 -14.59
C LEU A 6 -5.73 6.52 -14.01
N PHE A 7 -5.81 6.38 -12.69
CA PHE A 7 -6.92 5.69 -12.02
C PHE A 7 -8.25 6.41 -12.24
N THR A 8 -8.29 7.73 -12.03
CA THR A 8 -9.52 8.52 -12.23
C THR A 8 -9.98 8.49 -13.69
N GLN A 9 -9.06 8.52 -14.66
CA GLN A 9 -9.41 8.38 -16.08
C GLN A 9 -9.97 6.99 -16.40
N ALA A 10 -9.37 5.94 -15.84
CA ALA A 10 -9.85 4.57 -16.02
C ALA A 10 -11.24 4.37 -15.38
N ALA A 11 -11.46 4.88 -14.17
CA ALA A 11 -12.75 4.83 -13.47
C ALA A 11 -13.85 5.55 -14.26
N ARG A 12 -13.55 6.68 -14.90
CA ARG A 12 -14.51 7.37 -15.78
C ARG A 12 -14.77 6.63 -17.08
N LYS A 13 -13.75 6.02 -17.65
CA LYS A 13 -13.84 5.36 -18.96
C LYS A 13 -14.52 4.00 -18.89
N TRP A 14 -14.27 3.23 -17.82
CA TRP A 14 -14.74 1.86 -17.65
C TRP A 14 -15.24 1.58 -16.23
N PRO A 15 -16.22 2.34 -15.70
CA PRO A 15 -16.58 2.31 -14.29
C PRO A 15 -16.94 0.92 -13.77
N GLN A 16 -17.66 0.13 -14.57
CA GLN A 16 -18.14 -1.20 -14.19
C GLN A 16 -17.26 -2.36 -14.69
N ALA A 17 -16.14 -2.07 -15.37
CA ALA A 17 -15.24 -3.13 -15.78
C ALA A 17 -14.40 -3.59 -14.60
N LEU A 18 -14.17 -4.91 -14.52
CA LEU A 18 -13.32 -5.52 -13.51
C LEU A 18 -11.88 -5.00 -13.64
N ALA A 19 -11.36 -4.40 -12.57
CA ALA A 19 -9.99 -3.90 -12.52
C ALA A 19 -9.05 -4.91 -11.85
N ILE A 20 -9.43 -5.42 -10.68
CA ILE A 20 -8.62 -6.35 -9.90
C ILE A 20 -9.51 -7.48 -9.38
N LYS A 21 -9.00 -8.71 -9.46
CA LYS A 21 -9.57 -9.90 -8.84
C LYS A 21 -8.53 -10.59 -7.99
N ASP A 22 -8.78 -10.68 -6.69
CA ASP A 22 -7.96 -11.43 -5.75
C ASP A 22 -8.43 -12.88 -5.71
N LEU A 23 -7.65 -13.76 -6.34
CA LEU A 23 -7.97 -15.18 -6.44
C LEU A 23 -7.93 -15.91 -5.09
N ARG A 24 -7.28 -15.35 -4.07
CA ARG A 24 -7.19 -15.95 -2.73
C ARG A 24 -8.37 -15.56 -1.86
N SER A 25 -8.81 -14.30 -1.92
CA SER A 25 -9.93 -13.79 -1.11
C SER A 25 -11.27 -13.73 -1.83
N ALA A 26 -11.32 -14.10 -3.13
CA ALA A 26 -12.47 -13.95 -4.03
C ALA A 26 -13.03 -12.51 -4.11
N ARG A 27 -12.30 -11.51 -3.60
CA ARG A 27 -12.66 -10.10 -3.70
C ARG A 27 -12.36 -9.59 -5.10
N GLU A 28 -13.24 -8.74 -5.59
CA GLU A 28 -13.16 -8.12 -6.90
C GLU A 28 -13.44 -6.63 -6.72
N LEU A 29 -12.71 -5.80 -7.47
CA LEU A 29 -12.99 -4.36 -7.58
C LEU A 29 -13.13 -4.00 -9.06
N THR A 30 -14.20 -3.28 -9.36
CA THR A 30 -14.33 -2.52 -10.60
C THR A 30 -13.38 -1.33 -10.61
N PHE A 31 -13.18 -0.69 -11.78
CA PHE A 31 -12.34 0.53 -11.83
C PHE A 31 -12.91 1.67 -10.97
N ALA A 32 -14.23 1.80 -10.85
CA ALA A 32 -14.84 2.82 -9.99
C ALA A 32 -14.59 2.52 -8.50
N GLU A 33 -14.71 1.26 -8.07
CA GLU A 33 -14.45 0.86 -6.69
C GLU A 33 -12.96 0.93 -6.36
N LEU A 34 -12.08 0.63 -7.30
CA LEU A 34 -10.64 0.79 -7.12
C LEU A 34 -10.26 2.25 -6.86
N ASP A 35 -10.70 3.18 -7.71
CA ASP A 35 -10.42 4.62 -7.55
C ASP A 35 -10.88 5.13 -6.16
N GLN A 36 -12.10 4.77 -5.76
CA GLN A 36 -12.62 5.12 -4.44
C GLN A 36 -11.81 4.48 -3.29
N ALA A 37 -11.41 3.21 -3.43
CA ALA A 37 -10.64 2.52 -2.40
C ALA A 37 -9.24 3.13 -2.22
N LEU A 38 -8.62 3.62 -3.30
CA LEU A 38 -7.33 4.33 -3.23
C LEU A 38 -7.46 5.67 -2.51
N ASP A 39 -8.51 6.43 -2.80
CA ASP A 39 -8.84 7.68 -2.10
C ASP A 39 -9.06 7.45 -0.59
N ASP A 40 -9.85 6.42 -0.24
CA ASP A 40 -10.14 6.05 1.15
C ASP A 40 -8.87 5.62 1.89
N PHE A 41 -8.02 4.83 1.24
CA PHE A 41 -6.74 4.40 1.81
C PHE A 41 -5.83 5.59 2.12
N ALA A 42 -5.72 6.55 1.20
CA ALA A 42 -4.94 7.75 1.40
C ALA A 42 -5.51 8.70 2.46
N ALA A 43 -6.84 8.76 2.59
CA ALA A 43 -7.48 9.44 3.71
C ALA A 43 -7.09 8.79 5.05
N GLY A 44 -7.01 7.46 5.10
CA GLY A 44 -6.48 6.71 6.24
C GLY A 44 -5.03 7.10 6.59
N LEU A 45 -4.14 7.14 5.59
CA LEU A 45 -2.75 7.57 5.79
C LEU A 45 -2.64 9.01 6.29
N THR A 46 -3.49 9.91 5.76
CA THR A 46 -3.57 11.30 6.23
C THR A 46 -3.93 11.38 7.71
N LYS A 47 -4.90 10.57 8.17
CA LYS A 47 -5.29 10.51 9.59
C LYS A 47 -4.16 9.98 10.49
N LEU A 48 -3.27 9.15 9.96
CA LEU A 48 -2.05 8.69 10.63
C LEU A 48 -0.91 9.71 10.59
N GLY A 49 -1.14 10.90 10.02
CA GLY A 49 -0.15 11.96 9.93
C GLY A 49 0.92 11.74 8.86
N VAL A 50 0.65 10.88 7.87
CA VAL A 50 1.54 10.63 6.74
C VAL A 50 1.17 11.55 5.57
N GLY A 51 2.01 12.53 5.27
CA GLY A 51 1.85 13.51 4.19
C GLY A 51 2.51 13.10 2.87
N ALA A 52 2.34 13.93 1.84
CA ALA A 52 2.99 13.74 0.55
C ALA A 52 4.53 13.81 0.69
N GLY A 53 5.25 12.99 -0.09
CA GLY A 53 6.70 12.84 -0.03
C GLY A 53 7.20 12.01 1.16
N GLU A 54 6.36 11.65 2.12
CA GLU A 54 6.71 10.72 3.19
C GLU A 54 6.66 9.27 2.70
N ARG A 55 7.48 8.44 3.33
CA ARG A 55 7.73 7.06 2.91
C ARG A 55 6.98 6.08 3.79
N VAL A 56 6.33 5.11 3.17
CA VAL A 56 5.52 4.07 3.83
C VAL A 56 6.11 2.71 3.48
N ALA A 57 6.63 2.01 4.49
CA ALA A 57 7.12 0.66 4.36
C ALA A 57 5.96 -0.34 4.29
N LEU A 58 6.00 -1.28 3.35
CA LEU A 58 4.94 -2.24 3.07
C LEU A 58 5.47 -3.67 3.25
N LEU A 59 5.06 -4.34 4.31
CA LEU A 59 5.43 -5.73 4.64
C LEU A 59 4.20 -6.64 4.56
N ALA A 60 3.86 -7.11 3.37
CA ALA A 60 2.73 -8.02 3.18
C ALA A 60 2.92 -8.96 2.00
N ASP A 61 2.18 -10.06 2.00
CA ASP A 61 2.06 -10.91 0.82
C ASP A 61 1.25 -10.21 -0.28
N THR A 62 1.46 -10.63 -1.53
CA THR A 62 0.64 -10.20 -2.66
C THR A 62 -0.84 -10.50 -2.39
N SER A 63 -1.62 -9.43 -2.26
CA SER A 63 -3.04 -9.44 -1.93
C SER A 63 -3.68 -8.15 -2.45
N LEU A 64 -5.01 -8.10 -2.51
CA LEU A 64 -5.69 -6.84 -2.83
C LEU A 64 -5.35 -5.74 -1.81
N ASP A 65 -5.18 -6.08 -0.53
CA ASP A 65 -4.81 -5.08 0.51
C ASP A 65 -3.41 -4.51 0.26
N TYR A 66 -2.45 -5.35 -0.16
CA TYR A 66 -1.13 -4.88 -0.57
C TYR A 66 -1.21 -3.94 -1.78
N LEU A 67 -2.00 -4.29 -2.81
CA LEU A 67 -2.16 -3.45 -4.00
C LEU A 67 -2.81 -2.10 -3.67
N LEU A 68 -3.81 -2.08 -2.79
CA LEU A 68 -4.40 -0.83 -2.30
C LEU A 68 -3.38 0.00 -1.52
N ALA A 69 -2.52 -0.64 -0.73
CA ALA A 69 -1.47 0.07 -0.03
C ALA A 69 -0.40 0.66 -0.96
N ASP A 70 0.02 -0.14 -1.94
CA ASP A 70 1.01 0.22 -2.94
C ASP A 70 0.55 1.39 -3.80
N TYR A 71 -0.60 1.23 -4.45
CA TYR A 71 -1.18 2.24 -5.33
C TYR A 71 -1.73 3.44 -4.56
N GLY A 72 -2.29 3.24 -3.36
CA GLY A 72 -2.85 4.31 -2.54
C GLY A 72 -1.75 5.24 -2.02
N CYS A 73 -0.54 4.72 -1.76
CA CYS A 73 0.61 5.56 -1.53
C CYS A 73 0.94 6.42 -2.75
N MET A 74 1.13 5.77 -3.91
CA MET A 74 1.56 6.45 -5.13
C MET A 74 0.54 7.49 -5.63
N ALA A 75 -0.77 7.17 -5.56
CA ALA A 75 -1.86 8.03 -6.03
C ALA A 75 -1.91 9.38 -5.30
N HIS A 76 -1.45 9.42 -4.05
CA HIS A 76 -1.52 10.63 -3.23
C HIS A 76 -0.13 11.16 -2.86
N GLY A 77 0.84 10.93 -3.75
CA GLY A 77 2.17 11.53 -3.66
C GLY A 77 3.04 11.00 -2.52
N ARG A 78 2.69 9.85 -1.92
CA ARG A 78 3.51 9.17 -0.91
C ARG A 78 4.44 8.17 -1.58
N VAL A 79 5.57 7.91 -0.93
CA VAL A 79 6.59 7.01 -1.47
C VAL A 79 6.42 5.64 -0.84
N ARG A 80 6.12 4.65 -1.65
CA ARG A 80 6.08 3.25 -1.21
C ARG A 80 7.50 2.71 -1.00
N VAL A 81 7.69 1.88 0.03
CA VAL A 81 8.93 1.12 0.30
C VAL A 81 8.53 -0.35 0.47
N PRO A 82 8.42 -1.12 -0.61
CA PRO A 82 8.06 -2.53 -0.53
C PRO A 82 9.17 -3.33 0.15
N LEU A 83 8.81 -4.15 1.13
CA LEU A 83 9.72 -5.01 1.88
C LEU A 83 9.48 -6.46 1.51
N ASP A 84 10.56 -7.24 1.35
CA ASP A 84 10.50 -8.68 1.13
C ASP A 84 10.40 -9.41 2.48
N PRO A 85 9.26 -10.07 2.81
CA PRO A 85 9.09 -10.75 4.08
C PRO A 85 10.01 -11.97 4.30
N SER A 86 10.73 -12.42 3.27
CA SER A 86 11.71 -13.51 3.39
C SER A 86 13.04 -13.08 4.00
N LEU A 87 13.28 -11.77 4.12
CA LEU A 87 14.50 -11.21 4.71
C LEU A 87 14.50 -11.28 6.23
N ALA A 88 15.69 -11.34 6.83
CA ALA A 88 15.83 -11.29 8.28
C ALA A 88 15.44 -9.91 8.83
N SER A 89 14.97 -9.86 10.09
CA SER A 89 14.51 -8.61 10.71
C SER A 89 15.56 -7.49 10.69
N GLY A 90 16.86 -7.82 10.81
CA GLY A 90 17.93 -6.83 10.72
C GLY A 90 18.06 -6.20 9.33
N GLU A 91 17.83 -6.98 8.27
CA GLU A 91 17.86 -6.48 6.88
C GLU A 91 16.64 -5.61 6.58
N LEU A 92 15.47 -6.02 7.07
CA LEU A 92 14.24 -5.23 7.00
C LEU A 92 14.39 -3.88 7.72
N LEU A 93 14.92 -3.89 8.94
CA LEU A 93 15.16 -2.69 9.73
C LEU A 93 16.16 -1.76 9.04
N ALA A 94 17.23 -2.30 8.46
CA ALA A 94 18.20 -1.54 7.69
C ALA A 94 17.55 -0.82 6.50
N GLN A 95 16.67 -1.50 5.75
CA GLN A 95 15.92 -0.90 4.63
C GLN A 95 14.95 0.20 5.10
N ILE A 96 14.21 -0.06 6.19
CA ILE A 96 13.28 0.92 6.78
C ILE A 96 14.04 2.19 7.19
N ASN A 97 15.19 2.03 7.84
CA ASN A 97 16.01 3.12 8.32
C ASN A 97 16.69 3.89 7.19
N ASP A 98 17.26 3.20 6.20
CA ASP A 98 17.89 3.81 5.02
C ASP A 98 16.87 4.62 4.21
N ALA A 99 15.68 4.05 4.01
CA ALA A 99 14.59 4.79 3.37
C ALA A 99 14.14 5.98 4.23
N GLY A 100 14.23 5.92 5.55
CA GLY A 100 13.59 6.90 6.43
C GLY A 100 12.06 6.78 6.33
N ALA A 101 11.55 5.55 6.41
CA ALA A 101 10.13 5.27 6.39
C ALA A 101 9.46 5.80 7.67
N ARG A 102 8.37 6.54 7.47
CA ARG A 102 7.57 7.18 8.53
C ARG A 102 6.60 6.22 9.19
N LEU A 103 6.12 5.24 8.42
CA LEU A 103 5.08 4.30 8.80
C LEU A 103 5.41 2.92 8.22
N LEU A 104 5.24 1.88 9.02
CA LEU A 104 5.22 0.49 8.57
C LEU A 104 3.77 0.00 8.53
N LEU A 105 3.32 -0.41 7.34
CA LEU A 105 2.10 -1.18 7.16
C LEU A 105 2.47 -2.64 6.94
N PHE A 106 1.76 -3.54 7.61
CA PHE A 106 2.02 -4.96 7.49
C PHE A 106 0.73 -5.77 7.38
N GLY A 107 0.80 -6.85 6.61
CA GLY A 107 -0.27 -7.83 6.53
C GLY A 107 -0.36 -8.66 7.82
N LYS A 108 -1.56 -9.16 8.17
CA LYS A 108 -1.78 -9.93 9.41
C LYS A 108 -0.82 -11.12 9.59
N GLY A 109 -0.42 -11.77 8.48
CA GLY A 109 0.55 -12.88 8.51
C GLY A 109 1.95 -12.49 8.99
N HIS A 110 2.30 -11.20 8.89
CA HIS A 110 3.63 -10.66 9.19
C HIS A 110 3.69 -9.88 10.51
N ALA A 111 2.65 -9.98 11.35
CA ALA A 111 2.59 -9.27 12.63
C ALA A 111 3.76 -9.61 13.58
N HIS A 112 4.20 -10.87 13.58
CA HIS A 112 5.34 -11.33 14.37
C HIS A 112 6.67 -10.69 13.92
N VAL A 113 6.87 -10.56 12.60
CA VAL A 113 8.03 -9.86 12.03
C VAL A 113 7.97 -8.37 12.38
N ALA A 114 6.80 -7.74 12.21
CA ALA A 114 6.60 -6.34 12.54
C ALA A 114 6.86 -6.04 14.03
N ALA A 115 6.44 -6.91 14.94
CA ALA A 115 6.73 -6.77 16.38
C ALA A 115 8.25 -6.79 16.66
N ALA A 116 8.97 -7.72 16.04
CA ALA A 116 10.43 -7.83 16.20
C ALA A 116 11.22 -6.62 15.66
N LEU A 117 10.60 -5.78 14.81
CA LEU A 117 11.19 -4.53 14.31
C LEU A 117 10.99 -3.35 15.26
N VAL A 118 9.98 -3.40 16.14
CA VAL A 118 9.66 -2.32 17.10
C VAL A 118 10.39 -2.51 18.43
N GLU A 119 10.79 -3.73 18.76
CA GLU A 119 11.49 -4.07 20.01
C GLU A 119 13.00 -3.78 19.98
N GLN A 120 13.54 -3.26 18.87
CA GLN A 120 14.95 -2.91 18.68
C GLN A 120 15.18 -1.40 18.70
#